data_AF-A0A4R6G392-F1
#
_entry.id   AF-A0A4R6G392-F1
#
_cell.length_a   1.000
_cell.length_b   1.000
_cell.length_c   1.000
_cell.angle_alpha   90.00
_cell.angle_beta   90.00
_cell.angle_gamma   90.00
#
_symmetry.space_group_name_H-M   'P 1'
#
loop_
_entity.id
_entity.type
_entity.pdbx_description
1 polymer ?
#
loop_
_entity_poly.entity_id
_entity_poly.type
_entity_poly.pdbx_seq_one_letter_code
_entity_poly.pdbx_strand_id
1 'polypeptide(L)'
;MKYKINIEKVQTVDEIREYWTSEDYIQLLEIFNYPDAEDSEKENLRELLFMAITDFEPSEAAQLVMKYTLDGQLTEGQIHQISNDMLIDTVCEEYPEMELQAKLFHVNQLLFKAYNGKFPSSSATIIHCSITAFKDDNPSITKETVLRLLNDGLSDRNIVKRLFEDQMNGNTEFPEAEHIIWDLQNLEHDHFKITTSGNLLKKEEIIDSTWEKEIEDFGDDSGK
;
A
#
# COMPACT_ATOMS: atom_id res chain seq x y z
N MET A 1 26.17 -1.51 -9.98
CA MET A 1 26.41 -1.51 -8.51
C MET A 1 25.88 -2.80 -7.90
N LYS A 2 26.68 -3.45 -7.04
CA LYS A 2 26.33 -4.75 -6.44
C LYS A 2 25.73 -4.56 -5.04
N TYR A 3 24.67 -5.29 -4.77
CA TYR A 3 23.90 -5.29 -3.53
C TYR A 3 23.78 -6.71 -2.96
N LYS A 4 23.69 -6.80 -1.64
CA LYS A 4 23.26 -8.00 -0.92
C LYS A 4 21.90 -7.71 -0.28
N ILE A 5 20.95 -8.60 -0.50
CA ILE A 5 19.61 -8.51 0.06
C ILE A 5 19.42 -9.64 1.06
N ASN A 6 18.81 -9.33 2.21
CA ASN A 6 18.41 -10.32 3.19
C ASN A 6 16.99 -10.02 3.70
N ILE A 7 16.04 -10.92 3.43
CA ILE A 7 14.67 -10.87 3.93
C ILE A 7 14.65 -11.39 5.37
N GLU A 8 14.32 -10.51 6.30
CA GLU A 8 14.31 -10.81 7.74
C GLU A 8 12.93 -11.30 8.18
N LYS A 9 11.88 -10.68 7.64
CA LYS A 9 10.51 -10.98 8.02
C LYS A 9 9.55 -10.60 6.90
N VAL A 10 8.58 -11.47 6.65
CA VAL A 10 7.44 -11.18 5.78
C VAL A 10 6.15 -11.47 6.52
N GLN A 11 5.25 -10.50 6.50
CA GLN A 11 3.94 -10.58 7.14
C GLN A 11 2.85 -10.17 6.16
N THR A 12 1.80 -10.98 6.10
CA THR A 12 0.53 -10.55 5.52
C THR A 12 -0.30 -9.95 6.64
N VAL A 13 -0.78 -8.73 6.45
CA VAL A 13 -1.65 -8.02 7.39
C VAL A 13 -2.96 -7.69 6.69
N ASP A 14 -4.04 -7.71 7.44
CA ASP A 14 -5.35 -7.26 6.97
C ASP A 14 -5.47 -5.73 7.11
N GLU A 15 -4.83 -5.11 8.09
CA GLU A 15 -4.91 -3.66 8.33
C GLU A 15 -3.52 -3.04 8.56
N ILE A 16 -3.32 -1.82 8.06
CA ILE A 16 -2.21 -0.94 8.43
C ILE A 16 -2.78 0.09 9.41
N ARG A 17 -2.66 -0.19 10.71
CA ARG A 17 -3.34 0.58 11.77
C ARG A 17 -2.86 2.02 11.87
N GLU A 18 -1.62 2.27 11.48
CA GLU A 18 -0.97 3.56 11.57
C GLU A 18 -1.37 4.51 10.41
N TYR A 19 -2.15 4.04 9.43
CA TYR A 19 -2.56 4.87 8.30
C TYR A 19 -3.53 5.99 8.71
N TRP A 20 -4.55 5.66 9.49
CA TRP A 20 -5.55 6.62 9.95
C TRP A 20 -5.05 7.31 11.21
N THR A 21 -4.97 8.63 11.17
CA THR A 21 -4.56 9.44 12.32
C THR A 21 -5.76 9.79 13.21
N SER A 22 -5.50 10.29 14.42
CA SER A 22 -6.57 10.83 15.27
C SER A 22 -7.34 11.96 14.60
N GLU A 23 -6.66 12.78 13.79
CA GLU A 23 -7.25 13.87 13.03
C GLU A 23 -8.21 13.34 11.96
N ASP A 24 -7.80 12.29 11.23
CA ASP A 24 -8.68 11.64 10.25
C ASP A 24 -9.94 11.07 10.91
N TYR A 25 -9.79 10.45 12.08
CA TYR A 25 -10.95 9.93 12.81
C TYR A 25 -11.90 11.03 13.25
N ILE A 26 -11.40 12.17 13.71
CA ILE A 26 -12.23 13.33 14.10
C ILE A 26 -12.98 13.87 12.87
N GLN A 27 -12.30 14.11 11.75
CA GLN A 27 -12.95 14.61 10.54
C GLN A 27 -13.98 13.64 9.96
N LEU A 28 -13.68 12.33 9.98
CA LEU A 28 -14.65 11.32 9.58
C LEU A 28 -15.85 11.29 10.53
N LEU A 29 -15.64 11.37 11.84
CA LEU A 29 -16.73 11.46 12.83
C LEU A 29 -17.65 12.65 12.54
N GLU A 30 -17.09 13.82 12.22
CA GLU A 30 -17.87 14.99 11.81
C GLU A 30 -18.67 14.75 10.52
N ILE A 31 -18.06 14.12 9.51
CA ILE A 31 -18.74 13.75 8.25
C ILE A 31 -19.92 12.81 8.52
N PHE A 32 -19.79 11.91 9.49
CA PHE A 32 -20.86 11.02 9.95
C PHE A 32 -21.81 11.68 10.98
N ASN A 33 -21.70 12.98 11.21
CA ASN A 33 -22.51 13.79 12.14
C ASN A 33 -22.43 13.33 13.60
N TYR A 34 -21.30 12.77 14.02
CA TYR A 34 -21.05 12.44 15.41
C TYR A 34 -20.66 13.71 16.20
N PRO A 35 -21.41 14.07 17.27
CA PRO A 35 -21.17 15.30 18.02
C PRO A 35 -19.89 15.25 18.85
N ASP A 36 -19.27 16.41 19.08
CA ASP A 36 -18.18 16.63 20.04
C ASP A 36 -16.99 15.64 19.88
N ALA A 37 -16.67 15.27 18.63
CA ALA A 37 -15.59 14.32 18.32
C ALA A 37 -14.22 14.79 18.81
N GLU A 38 -13.95 16.11 18.76
CA GLU A 38 -12.70 16.72 19.23
C GLU A 38 -12.45 16.54 20.74
N ASP A 39 -13.51 16.44 21.53
CA ASP A 39 -13.44 16.29 23.00
C ASP A 39 -13.25 14.81 23.44
N SER A 40 -13.28 13.87 22.48
CA SER A 40 -13.15 12.45 22.75
C SER A 40 -11.69 12.03 22.99
N GLU A 41 -11.49 11.04 23.86
CA GLU A 41 -10.16 10.44 24.07
C GLU A 41 -9.68 9.75 22.78
N LYS A 42 -8.39 9.91 22.45
CA LYS A 42 -7.80 9.43 21.20
C LYS A 42 -7.97 7.93 20.99
N GLU A 43 -7.90 7.17 22.07
CA GLU A 43 -8.02 5.72 22.11
C GLU A 43 -9.43 5.25 21.73
N ASN A 44 -10.44 6.09 21.94
CA ASN A 44 -11.85 5.76 21.69
C ASN A 44 -12.32 6.16 20.28
N LEU A 45 -11.62 7.10 19.61
CA LEU A 45 -12.05 7.68 18.32
C LEU A 45 -12.41 6.63 17.26
N ARG A 46 -11.61 5.57 17.14
CA ARG A 46 -11.87 4.50 16.17
C ARG A 46 -13.16 3.74 16.45
N GLU A 47 -13.42 3.43 17.72
CA GLU A 47 -14.64 2.71 18.12
C GLU A 47 -15.87 3.60 17.92
N LEU A 48 -15.77 4.88 18.27
CA LEU A 48 -16.82 5.87 18.02
C LEU A 48 -17.11 5.99 16.51
N LEU A 49 -16.07 6.02 15.68
CA LEU A 49 -16.24 6.11 14.23
C LEU A 49 -16.96 4.87 13.70
N PHE A 50 -16.60 3.68 14.19
CA PHE A 50 -17.28 2.45 13.79
C PHE A 50 -18.77 2.47 14.15
N MET A 51 -19.13 2.98 15.33
CA MET A 51 -20.53 3.17 15.71
C MET A 51 -21.24 4.12 14.74
N ALA A 52 -20.66 5.29 14.47
CA ALA A 52 -21.24 6.31 13.60
C ALA A 52 -21.41 5.82 12.16
N ILE A 53 -20.41 5.11 11.62
CA ILE A 53 -20.45 4.53 10.27
C ILE A 53 -21.61 3.54 10.14
N THR A 54 -21.82 2.69 11.15
CA THR A 54 -22.83 1.61 11.07
C THR A 54 -24.28 2.08 11.05
N ASP A 55 -24.55 3.35 11.33
CA ASP A 55 -25.88 3.95 11.20
C ASP A 55 -26.26 4.23 9.71
N PHE A 56 -25.32 4.09 8.79
CA PHE A 56 -25.50 4.31 7.35
C PHE A 56 -25.50 2.99 6.58
N GLU A 57 -26.13 2.98 5.40
CA GLU A 57 -25.97 1.85 4.48
C GLU A 57 -24.50 1.76 4.03
N PRO A 58 -23.93 0.55 3.86
CA PRO A 58 -22.51 0.39 3.59
C PRO A 58 -22.00 1.15 2.37
N SER A 59 -22.76 1.16 1.27
CA SER A 59 -22.36 1.90 0.07
C SER A 59 -22.41 3.42 0.31
N GLU A 60 -23.32 3.91 1.16
CA GLU A 60 -23.36 5.33 1.54
C GLU A 60 -22.15 5.70 2.40
N ALA A 61 -21.83 4.88 3.41
CA ALA A 61 -20.63 5.07 4.22
C ALA A 61 -19.36 5.01 3.37
N ALA A 62 -19.27 4.07 2.42
CA ALA A 62 -18.15 3.98 1.50
C ALA A 62 -17.99 5.25 0.66
N GLN A 63 -19.08 5.84 0.17
CA GLN A 63 -19.02 7.13 -0.54
C GLN A 63 -18.47 8.24 0.34
N LEU A 64 -18.92 8.33 1.60
CA LEU A 64 -18.47 9.37 2.53
C LEU A 64 -16.98 9.25 2.85
N VAL A 65 -16.50 8.05 3.19
CA VAL A 65 -15.07 7.81 3.48
C VAL A 65 -14.22 8.04 2.22
N MET A 66 -14.67 7.60 1.04
CA MET A 66 -13.94 7.86 -0.20
C MET A 66 -13.92 9.34 -0.57
N LYS A 67 -15.02 10.08 -0.38
CA LYS A 67 -15.03 11.53 -0.61
C LYS A 67 -14.00 12.25 0.26
N TYR A 68 -13.85 11.83 1.51
CA TYR A 68 -12.80 12.35 2.38
C TYR A 68 -11.38 12.01 1.87
N THR A 69 -11.15 10.74 1.50
CA THR A 69 -9.81 10.20 1.23
C THR A 69 -9.30 10.47 -0.18
N LEU A 70 -10.22 10.52 -1.14
CA LEU A 70 -9.98 10.56 -2.59
C LEU A 70 -10.53 11.84 -3.22
N ASP A 71 -10.73 12.89 -2.42
CA ASP A 71 -11.23 14.16 -2.92
C ASP A 71 -10.37 14.68 -4.08
N GLY A 72 -11.04 15.21 -5.10
CA GLY A 72 -10.41 15.71 -6.32
C GLY A 72 -9.75 14.67 -7.24
N GLN A 73 -9.67 13.39 -6.84
CA GLN A 73 -9.10 12.31 -7.67
C GLN A 73 -10.18 11.52 -8.43
N LEU A 74 -11.40 11.47 -7.89
CA LEU A 74 -12.52 10.74 -8.47
C LEU A 74 -13.73 11.65 -8.65
N THR A 75 -14.47 11.45 -9.74
CA THR A 75 -15.77 12.09 -9.95
C THR A 75 -16.85 11.50 -9.03
N GLU A 76 -17.95 12.24 -8.81
CA GLU A 76 -19.08 11.71 -8.02
C GLU A 76 -19.63 10.39 -8.59
N GLY A 77 -19.68 10.26 -9.92
CA GLY A 77 -20.11 9.04 -10.59
C GLY A 77 -19.18 7.85 -10.32
N GLN A 78 -17.86 8.08 -10.35
CA GLN A 78 -16.86 7.05 -10.01
C GLN A 78 -16.98 6.65 -8.53
N ILE A 79 -17.08 7.62 -7.62
CA ILE A 79 -17.27 7.34 -6.19
C ILE A 79 -18.54 6.50 -5.96
N HIS A 80 -19.65 6.88 -6.61
CA HIS A 80 -20.89 6.12 -6.50
C HIS A 80 -20.72 4.68 -7.03
N GLN A 81 -20.11 4.51 -8.21
CA GLN A 81 -19.88 3.18 -8.77
C GLN A 81 -18.99 2.33 -7.86
N ILE A 82 -17.80 2.83 -7.51
CA ILE A 82 -16.84 2.12 -6.67
C ILE A 82 -17.46 1.74 -5.33
N SER A 83 -18.27 2.62 -4.72
CA SER A 83 -18.90 2.34 -3.43
C SER A 83 -19.85 1.14 -3.44
N ASN A 84 -20.45 0.84 -4.60
CA ASN A 84 -21.29 -0.34 -4.79
C ASN A 84 -20.43 -1.56 -5.14
N ASP A 85 -19.45 -1.40 -6.02
CA ASP A 85 -18.55 -2.48 -6.45
C ASP A 85 -17.72 -3.03 -5.29
N MET A 86 -17.31 -2.18 -4.34
CA MET A 86 -16.59 -2.56 -3.11
C MET A 86 -17.39 -3.50 -2.19
N LEU A 87 -18.70 -3.70 -2.39
CA LEU A 87 -19.48 -4.70 -1.64
C LEU A 87 -19.38 -6.10 -2.25
N ILE A 88 -18.87 -6.20 -3.47
CA ILE A 88 -18.84 -7.44 -4.26
C ILE A 88 -17.39 -7.90 -4.42
N ASP A 89 -16.50 -7.00 -4.83
CA ASP A 89 -15.12 -7.32 -5.22
C ASP A 89 -14.08 -6.52 -4.43
N THR A 90 -12.82 -7.01 -4.41
CA THR A 90 -11.67 -6.29 -3.83
C THR A 90 -11.18 -5.21 -4.78
N VAL A 91 -12.01 -4.17 -5.02
CA VAL A 91 -11.71 -3.09 -5.98
C VAL A 91 -10.32 -2.49 -5.76
N CYS A 92 -9.87 -2.36 -4.52
CA CYS A 92 -8.53 -1.87 -4.18
C CYS A 92 -7.36 -2.68 -4.79
N GLU A 93 -7.57 -3.94 -5.19
CA GLU A 93 -6.54 -4.81 -5.76
C GLU A 93 -6.54 -4.83 -7.29
N GLU A 94 -7.65 -4.39 -7.90
CA GLU A 94 -7.90 -4.50 -9.35
C GLU A 94 -8.16 -3.14 -10.03
N TYR A 95 -8.22 -2.05 -9.25
CA TYR A 95 -8.50 -0.73 -9.80
C TYR A 95 -7.43 -0.33 -10.84
N PRO A 96 -7.83 0.16 -12.04
CA PRO A 96 -6.87 0.41 -13.12
C PRO A 96 -5.79 1.43 -12.78
N GLU A 97 -6.16 2.48 -12.04
CA GLU A 97 -5.25 3.51 -11.58
C GLU A 97 -4.52 3.03 -10.31
N MET A 98 -3.32 2.46 -10.49
CA MET A 98 -2.51 1.90 -9.39
C MET A 98 -2.25 2.90 -8.25
N GLU A 99 -2.15 4.19 -8.57
CA GLU A 99 -1.96 5.27 -7.60
C GLU A 99 -3.09 5.37 -6.56
N LEU A 100 -4.29 4.88 -6.89
CA LEU A 100 -5.46 4.92 -6.00
C LEU A 100 -5.61 3.63 -5.18
N GLN A 101 -4.95 2.54 -5.57
CA GLN A 101 -5.12 1.21 -4.96
C GLN A 101 -4.81 1.22 -3.46
N ALA A 102 -3.73 1.90 -3.03
CA ALA A 102 -3.37 1.99 -1.61
C ALA A 102 -4.47 2.70 -0.80
N LYS A 103 -4.95 3.86 -1.27
CA LYS A 103 -6.02 4.62 -0.60
C LYS A 103 -7.31 3.81 -0.55
N LEU A 104 -7.69 3.18 -1.67
CA LEU A 104 -8.85 2.27 -1.73
C LEU A 104 -8.70 1.09 -0.77
N PHE A 105 -7.50 0.55 -0.59
CA PHE A 105 -7.24 -0.51 0.39
C PHE A 105 -7.54 -0.04 1.80
N HIS A 106 -7.05 1.13 2.20
CA HIS A 106 -7.28 1.67 3.54
C HIS A 106 -8.76 1.98 3.81
N VAL A 107 -9.48 2.50 2.80
CA VAL A 107 -10.94 2.68 2.87
C VAL A 107 -11.64 1.33 3.03
N ASN A 108 -11.30 0.35 2.18
CA ASN A 108 -11.89 -0.99 2.24
C ASN A 108 -11.69 -1.63 3.61
N GLN A 109 -10.50 -1.53 4.20
CA GLN A 109 -10.21 -2.13 5.50
C GLN A 109 -10.95 -1.45 6.64
N LEU A 110 -11.04 -0.11 6.63
CA LEU A 110 -11.83 0.62 7.62
C LEU A 110 -13.29 0.12 7.62
N LEU A 111 -13.88 0.02 6.42
CA LEU A 111 -15.26 -0.40 6.23
C LEU A 111 -15.48 -1.89 6.50
N PHE A 112 -14.54 -2.75 6.08
CA PHE A 112 -14.51 -4.18 6.39
C PHE A 112 -14.61 -4.40 7.89
N LYS A 113 -13.81 -3.66 8.68
CA LYS A 113 -13.82 -3.75 10.14
C LYS A 113 -15.09 -3.17 10.76
N ALA A 114 -15.53 -1.98 10.31
CA ALA A 114 -16.74 -1.34 10.82
C ALA A 114 -18.00 -2.20 10.61
N TYR A 115 -18.13 -2.84 9.45
CA TYR A 115 -19.29 -3.67 9.09
C TYR A 115 -19.07 -5.18 9.29
N ASN A 116 -18.10 -5.59 10.12
CA ASN A 116 -17.87 -7.00 10.46
C ASN A 116 -17.75 -7.94 9.25
N GLY A 117 -17.03 -7.51 8.20
CA GLY A 117 -16.74 -8.31 7.02
C GLY A 117 -17.80 -8.26 5.92
N LYS A 118 -18.68 -7.24 5.91
CA LYS A 118 -19.63 -7.02 4.80
C LYS A 118 -18.95 -6.64 3.49
N PHE A 119 -17.81 -5.95 3.57
CA PHE A 119 -16.92 -5.70 2.44
C PHE A 119 -16.02 -6.93 2.23
N PRO A 120 -15.52 -7.21 1.03
CA PRO A 120 -14.52 -8.25 0.81
C PRO A 120 -13.22 -7.95 1.56
N SER A 121 -12.57 -9.01 2.05
CA SER A 121 -11.26 -8.88 2.70
C SER A 121 -10.18 -8.69 1.63
N SER A 122 -9.36 -7.67 1.78
CA SER A 122 -8.07 -7.53 1.10
C SER A 122 -6.92 -7.66 2.09
N SER A 123 -5.68 -7.65 1.61
CA SER A 123 -4.50 -7.70 2.49
C SER A 123 -3.34 -6.85 1.97
N ALA A 124 -2.43 -6.49 2.86
CA ALA A 124 -1.14 -5.90 2.55
C ALA A 124 -0.02 -6.86 2.95
N THR A 125 1.11 -6.76 2.25
CA THR A 125 2.35 -7.45 2.63
C THR A 125 3.33 -6.44 3.18
N ILE A 126 3.89 -6.75 4.35
CA ILE A 126 4.97 -6.00 4.99
C ILE A 126 6.23 -6.87 4.96
N ILE A 127 7.29 -6.33 4.36
CA ILE A 127 8.60 -6.96 4.24
C ILE A 127 9.60 -6.15 5.05
N HIS A 128 10.28 -6.80 5.99
CA HIS A 128 11.49 -6.27 6.62
C HIS A 128 12.69 -6.94 5.96
N CYS A 129 13.63 -6.13 5.50
CA CYS A 129 14.84 -6.62 4.85
C CYS A 129 16.03 -5.70 5.08
N SER A 130 17.23 -6.26 4.95
CA SER A 130 18.47 -5.50 4.81
C SER A 130 18.92 -5.45 3.36
N ILE A 131 19.37 -4.28 2.90
CA ILE A 131 19.92 -4.03 1.56
C ILE A 131 21.27 -3.33 1.71
N THR A 132 22.35 -4.10 1.59
CA THR A 132 23.72 -3.59 1.76
C THR A 132 24.38 -3.42 0.40
N ALA A 133 24.93 -2.24 0.12
CA ALA A 133 25.77 -2.00 -1.06
C ALA A 133 27.22 -2.39 -0.82
N PHE A 134 27.90 -2.96 -1.83
CA PHE A 134 29.30 -3.42 -1.68
C PHE A 134 30.35 -2.32 -1.85
N LYS A 135 30.01 -1.18 -2.46
CA LYS A 135 30.99 -0.14 -2.87
C LYS A 135 30.56 1.29 -2.52
N ASP A 136 29.45 1.44 -1.82
CA ASP A 136 28.91 2.72 -1.37
C ASP A 136 28.39 2.52 0.04
N ASP A 137 28.80 3.38 0.96
CA ASP A 137 28.37 3.32 2.35
C ASP A 137 26.96 3.92 2.54
N ASN A 138 26.41 4.61 1.54
CA ASN A 138 25.07 5.20 1.62
C ASN A 138 24.33 5.27 0.27
N PRO A 139 23.95 4.12 -0.33
CA PRO A 139 23.22 4.09 -1.59
C PRO A 139 21.86 4.77 -1.49
N SER A 140 21.47 5.52 -2.52
CA SER A 140 20.10 6.02 -2.65
C SER A 140 19.15 4.87 -3.04
N ILE A 141 18.51 4.26 -2.04
CA ILE A 141 17.53 3.18 -2.26
C ILE A 141 16.15 3.78 -2.53
N THR A 142 15.70 3.70 -3.79
CA THR A 142 14.35 4.09 -4.21
C THR A 142 13.42 2.88 -4.30
N LYS A 143 12.11 3.09 -4.45
CA LYS A 143 11.14 2.01 -4.66
C LYS A 143 11.45 1.19 -5.93
N GLU A 144 11.87 1.86 -7.00
CA GLU A 144 12.33 1.21 -8.24
C GLU A 144 13.52 0.29 -7.95
N THR A 145 14.54 0.79 -7.25
CA THR A 145 15.72 -0.01 -6.88
C THR A 145 15.29 -1.23 -6.05
N VAL A 146 14.42 -1.05 -5.06
CA VAL A 146 13.91 -2.14 -4.21
C VAL A 146 13.21 -3.22 -5.04
N LEU A 147 12.29 -2.85 -5.95
CA LEU A 147 11.58 -3.84 -6.77
C LEU A 147 12.52 -4.62 -7.69
N ARG A 148 13.47 -3.93 -8.32
CA ARG A 148 14.50 -4.59 -9.14
C ARG A 148 15.34 -5.55 -8.31
N LEU A 149 15.71 -5.17 -7.08
CA LEU A 149 16.44 -6.04 -6.15
C LEU A 149 15.60 -7.26 -5.75
N LEU A 150 14.31 -7.09 -5.46
CA LEU A 150 13.38 -8.16 -5.09
C LEU A 150 13.10 -9.16 -6.22
N ASN A 151 13.23 -8.76 -7.49
CA ASN A 151 12.93 -9.60 -8.66
C ASN A 151 13.55 -11.01 -8.59
N ASP A 152 14.77 -11.13 -8.08
CA ASP A 152 15.51 -12.40 -8.02
C ASP A 152 15.04 -13.30 -6.86
N GLY A 153 14.48 -12.71 -5.80
CA GLY A 153 13.90 -13.43 -4.65
C GLY A 153 12.42 -13.77 -4.81
N LEU A 154 11.81 -13.39 -5.93
CA LEU A 154 10.39 -13.60 -6.23
C LEU A 154 10.16 -14.74 -7.24
N SER A 155 9.15 -15.55 -6.97
CA SER A 155 8.61 -16.57 -7.88
C SER A 155 8.26 -15.98 -9.26
N ASP A 156 8.54 -16.72 -10.34
CA ASP A 156 8.17 -16.33 -11.71
C ASP A 156 6.65 -16.20 -11.94
N ARG A 157 5.83 -16.71 -11.01
CA ARG A 157 4.37 -16.55 -11.04
C ARG A 157 3.90 -15.21 -10.51
N ASN A 158 4.78 -14.46 -9.83
CA ASN A 158 4.44 -13.18 -9.25
C ASN A 158 3.87 -12.22 -10.31
N ILE A 159 2.80 -11.51 -9.96
CA ILE A 159 2.08 -10.66 -10.91
C ILE A 159 2.92 -9.44 -11.34
N VAL A 160 3.67 -8.82 -10.42
CA VAL A 160 4.52 -7.67 -10.74
C VAL A 160 5.59 -8.08 -11.74
N LYS A 161 6.25 -9.23 -11.56
CA LYS A 161 7.23 -9.76 -12.52
C LYS A 161 6.63 -9.97 -13.91
N ARG A 162 5.40 -10.48 -14.00
CA ARG A 162 4.74 -10.77 -15.29
C ARG A 162 4.25 -9.52 -16.00
N LEU A 163 3.79 -8.51 -15.26
CA LEU A 163 3.27 -7.27 -15.83
C LEU A 163 4.39 -6.28 -16.20
N PHE A 164 5.49 -6.29 -15.46
CA PHE A 164 6.56 -5.30 -15.55
C PHE A 164 7.93 -5.94 -15.76
N GLU A 165 8.01 -6.97 -16.61
CA GLU A 165 9.23 -7.77 -16.82
C GLU A 165 10.43 -6.90 -17.21
N ASP A 166 10.27 -6.00 -18.19
CA ASP A 166 11.33 -5.11 -18.65
C ASP A 166 11.77 -4.13 -17.55
N GLN A 167 10.84 -3.55 -16.81
CA GLN A 167 11.11 -2.62 -15.71
C GLN A 167 11.86 -3.32 -14.55
N MET A 168 11.41 -4.52 -14.18
CA MET A 168 11.97 -5.35 -13.10
C MET A 168 13.38 -5.86 -13.43
N ASN A 169 13.67 -6.05 -14.72
CA ASN A 169 15.00 -6.39 -15.22
C ASN A 169 15.91 -5.17 -15.39
N GLY A 170 15.36 -3.96 -15.28
CA GLY A 170 16.09 -2.72 -15.50
C GLY A 170 16.37 -2.45 -16.97
N ASN A 171 15.50 -2.89 -17.88
CA ASN A 171 15.59 -2.57 -19.31
C ASN A 171 14.96 -1.21 -19.65
N THR A 172 14.09 -0.68 -18.77
CA THR A 172 13.36 0.59 -18.95
C THR A 172 13.04 1.23 -17.59
N GLU A 173 12.66 2.51 -17.61
CA GLU A 173 12.17 3.26 -16.45
C GLU A 173 10.97 2.56 -15.78
N PHE A 174 10.84 2.71 -14.45
CA PHE A 174 9.79 2.02 -13.68
C PHE A 174 8.93 2.99 -12.84
N PRO A 175 8.20 3.93 -13.47
CA PRO A 175 7.39 4.90 -12.74
C PRO A 175 6.31 4.24 -11.86
N GLU A 176 5.79 3.07 -12.26
CA GLU A 176 4.78 2.33 -11.49
C GLU A 176 5.31 1.80 -10.15
N ALA A 177 6.63 1.75 -9.94
CA ALA A 177 7.23 1.36 -8.68
C ALA A 177 6.72 2.22 -7.51
N GLU A 178 6.39 3.49 -7.76
CA GLU A 178 5.82 4.42 -6.78
C GLU A 178 4.45 3.97 -6.25
N HIS A 179 3.73 3.17 -7.03
CA HIS A 179 2.38 2.71 -6.72
C HIS A 179 2.34 1.22 -6.35
N ILE A 180 3.34 0.43 -6.76
CA ILE A 180 3.52 -0.95 -6.32
C ILE A 180 4.00 -0.98 -4.87
N ILE A 181 5.03 -0.19 -4.52
CA ILE A 181 5.45 -0.02 -3.13
C ILE A 181 4.70 1.18 -2.56
N TRP A 182 3.74 0.91 -1.68
CA TRP A 182 2.91 1.93 -1.04
C TRP A 182 3.73 2.78 -0.08
N ASP A 183 4.66 2.14 0.66
CA ASP A 183 5.52 2.81 1.61
C ASP A 183 6.88 2.11 1.69
N LEU A 184 7.94 2.91 1.73
CA LEU A 184 9.34 2.49 1.87
C LEU A 184 9.98 3.30 2.97
N GLN A 185 10.21 2.67 4.12
CA GLN A 185 10.83 3.30 5.27
C GLN A 185 12.25 2.77 5.45
N ASN A 186 13.23 3.67 5.56
CA ASN A 186 14.55 3.33 6.10
C ASN A 186 14.45 3.36 7.63
N LEU A 187 14.62 2.20 8.27
CA LEU A 187 14.54 2.07 9.73
C LEU A 187 15.87 2.45 10.38
N GLU A 188 16.96 1.84 9.92
CA GLU A 188 18.33 2.07 10.38
C GLU A 188 19.34 1.62 9.32
N HIS A 189 20.23 2.50 8.87
CA HIS A 189 21.29 2.21 7.89
C HIS A 189 20.79 1.46 6.64
N ASP A 190 20.99 0.15 6.61
CA ASP A 190 20.66 -0.77 5.52
C ASP A 190 19.37 -1.58 5.76
N HIS A 191 18.66 -1.36 6.88
CA HIS A 191 17.39 -2.02 7.19
C HIS A 191 16.18 -1.20 6.71
N PHE A 192 15.31 -1.84 5.96
CA PHE A 192 14.13 -1.25 5.35
C PHE A 192 12.85 -1.99 5.74
N LYS A 193 11.75 -1.23 5.84
CA LYS A 193 10.38 -1.74 5.88
C LYS A 193 9.68 -1.34 4.58
N ILE A 194 9.18 -2.34 3.87
CA ILE A 194 8.44 -2.18 2.61
C ILE A 194 7.00 -2.58 2.87
N THR A 195 6.06 -1.73 2.49
CA THR A 195 4.63 -2.02 2.54
C THR A 195 4.05 -1.98 1.13
N THR A 196 3.27 -3.00 0.77
CA THR A 196 2.71 -3.18 -0.59
C THR A 196 1.41 -3.98 -0.52
N SER A 197 0.69 -4.07 -1.64
CA SER A 197 -0.49 -4.91 -1.78
C SER A 197 -0.16 -6.39 -1.59
N GLY A 198 -0.97 -7.09 -0.81
CA GLY A 198 -0.93 -8.54 -0.69
C GLY A 198 -1.31 -9.25 -1.99
N ASN A 199 -1.99 -8.58 -2.92
CA ASN A 199 -2.24 -9.13 -4.25
C ASN A 199 -1.01 -9.04 -5.16
N LEU A 200 -0.26 -7.93 -5.07
CA LEU A 200 0.90 -7.67 -5.93
C LEU A 200 2.15 -8.45 -5.50
N LEU A 201 2.42 -8.53 -4.19
CA LEU A 201 3.56 -9.23 -3.63
C LEU A 201 3.09 -10.13 -2.49
N LYS A 202 2.76 -11.38 -2.81
CA LYS A 202 2.33 -12.39 -1.84
C LYS A 202 3.51 -12.92 -1.05
N LYS A 203 3.31 -13.13 0.25
CA LYS A 203 4.33 -13.73 1.12
C LYS A 203 4.82 -15.07 0.58
N GLU A 204 3.91 -15.87 0.04
CA GLU A 204 4.18 -17.22 -0.49
C GLU A 204 4.98 -17.19 -1.81
N GLU A 205 5.09 -16.02 -2.44
CA GLU A 205 5.85 -15.82 -3.68
C GLU A 205 7.27 -15.33 -3.44
N ILE A 206 7.65 -15.02 -2.20
CA ILE A 206 9.03 -14.76 -1.81
C ILE A 206 9.70 -16.11 -1.56
N ILE A 207 10.54 -16.53 -2.51
CA ILE A 207 11.09 -17.89 -2.58
C ILE A 207 12.50 -18.00 -2.02
N ASP A 208 13.22 -16.87 -1.94
CA ASP A 208 14.55 -16.80 -1.34
C ASP A 208 14.58 -15.75 -0.22
N SER A 209 15.40 -16.00 0.79
CA SER A 209 15.59 -15.08 1.90
C SER A 209 16.89 -14.29 1.80
N THR A 210 17.84 -14.69 0.95
CA THR A 210 19.12 -14.00 0.81
C THR A 210 19.69 -14.21 -0.59
N TRP A 211 20.10 -13.13 -1.25
CA TRP A 211 20.76 -13.18 -2.55
C TRP A 211 21.64 -11.94 -2.76
N GLU A 212 22.40 -11.95 -3.84
CA GLU A 212 23.19 -10.81 -4.31
C GLU A 212 22.74 -10.45 -5.71
N LYS A 213 22.58 -9.15 -5.98
CA LYS A 213 22.18 -8.66 -7.30
C LYS A 213 23.04 -7.48 -7.72
N GLU A 214 23.35 -7.41 -9.00
CA GLU A 214 23.94 -6.23 -9.62
C GLU A 214 22.88 -5.46 -10.39
N ILE A 215 22.77 -4.16 -10.12
CA ILE A 215 21.91 -3.22 -10.86
C ILE A 215 22.81 -2.26 -11.62
N GLU A 216 22.60 -2.09 -12.92
CA GLU A 216 23.25 -1.02 -13.68
C GLU A 216 22.69 0.32 -13.21
N ASP A 217 23.57 1.24 -12.78
CA ASP A 217 23.14 2.63 -12.63
C ASP A 217 22.84 3.13 -14.04
N PHE A 218 21.57 3.43 -14.31
CA PHE A 218 21.26 4.43 -15.32
C PHE A 218 21.76 5.76 -14.76
N GLY A 219 23.08 5.94 -14.86
CA GLY A 219 23.71 7.23 -14.64
C GLY A 219 22.93 8.23 -15.48
N ASP A 220 22.59 9.34 -14.84
CA ASP A 220 21.96 10.52 -15.41
C ASP A 220 22.68 10.92 -16.71
N ASP A 221 22.34 10.25 -17.82
CA ASP A 221 22.82 10.58 -19.16
C ASP A 221 21.87 11.63 -19.73
N SER A 222 21.60 12.66 -18.92
CA SER A 222 21.25 14.00 -19.39
C SER A 222 22.52 14.69 -19.92
N GLY A 223 23.25 13.96 -20.77
CA GLY A 223 24.40 14.43 -21.52
C GLY A 223 23.99 15.00 -22.88
N LYS A 224 23.51 16.26 -22.89
CA LYS A 224 23.82 17.35 -23.86
C LYS A 224 22.68 18.36 -24.06
#